data_AF-A0A7J6V956-F1
#
_entry.id   AF-A0A7J6V956-F1
#
_cell.length_a   1.000
_cell.length_b   1.000
_cell.length_c   1.000
_cell.angle_alpha   90.00
_cell.angle_beta   90.00
_cell.angle_gamma   90.00
#
_symmetry.space_group_name_H-M   'P 1'
#
loop_
_entity.id
_entity.type
_entity.pdbx_description
1 polymer ?
#
loop_
_entity_poly.entity_id
_entity_poly.type
_entity_poly.pdbx_seq_one_letter_code
_entity_poly.pdbx_strand_id
1 'polypeptide(L)'
;MLCFQLAGVYKNVVGTDTSKQQLAFASKLPNIHYVQTPPNMPLSNLERKVAEHETVDLVTVAQAIHWFDLPTFYQQVKWVLKKPNGVLAVWCYLEPMVNEAVDTVFWKMYNEFGPYLAPARKLVDD
;
A
#
# COMPACT_ATOMS: atom_id res chain seq x y z
N MET A 1 11.11 -4.59 -0.52
CA MET A 1 10.25 -3.52 -1.06
C MET A 1 9.41 -4.10 -2.18
N LEU A 2 8.08 -4.16 -2.03
CA LEU A 2 7.19 -4.96 -2.88
C LEU A 2 7.40 -4.76 -4.40
N CYS A 3 7.59 -3.50 -4.84
CA CYS A 3 7.81 -3.20 -6.26
C CYS A 3 9.04 -3.93 -6.84
N PHE A 4 10.10 -4.16 -6.05
CA PHE A 4 11.27 -4.92 -6.48
C PHE A 4 10.93 -6.39 -6.79
N GLN A 5 10.11 -7.02 -5.95
CA GLN A 5 9.66 -8.40 -6.18
C GLN A 5 8.70 -8.47 -7.38
N LEU A 6 7.76 -7.51 -7.46
CA LEU A 6 6.82 -7.43 -8.59
C LEU A 6 7.54 -7.21 -9.93
N ALA A 7 8.65 -6.47 -9.95
CA ALA A 7 9.44 -6.24 -11.16
C ALA A 7 10.07 -7.52 -11.74
N GLY A 8 10.17 -8.61 -10.95
CA GLY A 8 10.60 -9.91 -11.44
C GLY A 8 9.52 -10.71 -12.18
N VAL A 9 8.25 -10.30 -12.06
CA VAL A 9 7.09 -11.02 -12.62
C VAL A 9 6.25 -10.15 -13.58
N TYR A 10 6.25 -8.82 -13.41
CA TYR A 10 5.54 -7.86 -14.25
C TYR A 10 6.48 -7.06 -15.15
N LYS A 11 6.01 -6.82 -16.38
CA LYS A 11 6.76 -6.04 -17.38
C LYS A 11 6.91 -4.57 -17.02
N ASN A 12 5.93 -4.00 -16.33
CA ASN A 12 5.93 -2.61 -15.87
C ASN A 12 5.38 -2.57 -14.44
N VAL A 13 6.02 -1.82 -13.56
CA VAL A 13 5.58 -1.62 -12.18
C VAL A 13 5.56 -0.12 -11.89
N VAL A 14 4.46 0.38 -11.34
CA VAL A 14 4.36 1.75 -10.85
C VAL A 14 4.25 1.71 -9.33
N GLY A 15 5.18 2.37 -8.64
CA GLY A 15 5.15 2.54 -7.19
C GLY A 15 4.74 3.96 -6.84
N THR A 16 3.73 4.12 -5.98
CA THR A 16 3.29 5.43 -5.49
C THR A 16 3.48 5.54 -3.98
N ASP A 17 3.84 6.73 -3.53
CA ASP A 17 3.90 7.07 -2.11
C ASP A 17 3.69 8.58 -1.93
N THR A 18 3.22 8.99 -0.75
CA THR A 18 3.10 10.41 -0.38
C THR A 18 4.46 11.00 0.04
N SER A 19 5.36 10.16 0.53
CA SER A 19 6.68 10.51 1.04
C SER A 19 7.73 10.50 -0.07
N LYS A 20 8.29 11.68 -0.36
CA LYS A 20 9.46 11.80 -1.27
C LYS A 20 10.64 10.98 -0.77
N GLN A 21 10.82 10.90 0.55
CA GLN A 21 11.92 10.19 1.18
C GLN A 21 11.80 8.69 0.94
N GLN A 22 10.61 8.10 1.11
CA GLN A 22 10.38 6.67 0.81
C GLN A 22 10.73 6.35 -0.64
N LEU A 23 10.28 7.18 -1.59
CA LEU A 23 10.60 7.02 -3.01
C LEU A 23 12.09 7.21 -3.32
N ALA A 24 12.80 8.08 -2.59
CA ALA A 24 14.23 8.30 -2.80
C ALA A 24 15.08 7.09 -2.38
N PHE A 25 14.67 6.34 -1.36
CA PHE A 25 15.33 5.12 -0.90
C PHE A 25 14.86 3.86 -1.65
N ALA A 26 13.89 4.01 -2.55
CA ALA A 26 13.30 2.89 -3.27
C ALA A 26 14.32 2.22 -4.22
N SER A 27 14.32 0.88 -4.24
CA SER A 27 15.12 0.09 -5.18
C SER A 27 14.84 0.47 -6.63
N LYS A 28 15.88 0.71 -7.43
CA LYS A 28 15.75 1.13 -8.83
C LYS A 28 15.96 -0.05 -9.76
N LEU A 29 14.94 -0.39 -10.55
CA LEU A 29 15.02 -1.33 -11.66
C LEU A 29 14.46 -0.67 -12.93
N PRO A 30 14.91 -1.06 -14.14
CA PRO A 30 14.51 -0.39 -15.38
C PRO A 30 13.00 -0.39 -15.67
N ASN A 31 12.28 -1.36 -15.14
CA ASN A 31 10.83 -1.52 -15.33
C ASN A 31 10.00 -1.01 -14.14
N ILE A 32 10.60 -0.27 -13.20
CA ILE A 32 9.87 0.38 -12.11
C ILE A 32 9.86 1.89 -12.28
N HIS A 33 8.66 2.47 -12.25
CA HIS A 33 8.44 3.92 -12.24
C HIS A 33 7.87 4.36 -10.89
N TYR A 34 8.56 5.27 -10.20
CA TYR A 34 8.10 5.84 -8.93
C TYR A 34 7.49 7.21 -9.11
N VAL A 35 6.30 7.40 -8.53
CA VAL A 35 5.53 8.64 -8.65
C VAL A 35 5.08 9.08 -7.29
N GLN A 36 5.46 10.30 -6.90
CA GLN A 36 4.90 10.89 -5.69
C GLN A 36 3.44 11.30 -5.93
N THR A 37 2.54 10.80 -5.11
CA THR A 37 1.10 11.12 -5.17
C THR A 37 0.64 11.73 -3.85
N PRO A 38 -0.32 12.67 -3.86
CA PRO A 38 -1.03 13.03 -2.62
C PRO A 38 -1.85 11.84 -2.10
N PRO A 39 -2.32 11.86 -0.84
CA PRO A 39 -3.19 10.81 -0.30
C PRO A 39 -4.46 10.59 -1.14
N ASN A 40 -5.01 11.67 -1.68
CA ASN A 40 -6.18 11.66 -2.56
C ASN A 40 -5.88 12.45 -3.84
N MET A 41 -6.27 11.91 -5.00
CA MET A 41 -6.11 12.59 -6.29
C MET A 41 -7.32 12.39 -7.21
N PRO A 42 -7.68 13.39 -8.03
CA PRO A 42 -8.70 13.22 -9.06
C PRO A 42 -8.29 12.16 -10.11
N LEU A 43 -9.27 11.49 -10.72
CA LEU A 43 -9.04 10.48 -11.77
C LEU A 43 -8.21 11.01 -12.94
N SER A 44 -8.43 12.25 -13.36
CA SER A 44 -7.64 12.88 -14.44
C SER A 44 -6.15 12.99 -14.10
N ASN A 45 -5.80 13.20 -12.83
CA ASN A 45 -4.41 13.18 -12.39
C ASN A 45 -3.88 11.74 -12.28
N LEU A 46 -4.73 10.78 -11.88
CA LEU A 46 -4.36 9.36 -11.81
C LEU A 46 -4.01 8.82 -13.20
N GLU A 47 -4.84 9.12 -14.19
CA GLU A 47 -4.64 8.78 -15.60
C GLU A 47 -3.28 9.29 -16.12
N ARG A 48 -3.02 10.58 -15.91
CA ARG A 48 -1.80 11.22 -16.40
C ARG A 48 -0.53 10.75 -15.70
N LYS A 49 -0.61 10.41 -14.41
CA LYS A 49 0.58 10.21 -13.55
C LYS A 49 0.85 8.76 -13.20
N VAL A 50 -0.16 7.90 -13.18
CA VAL A 50 -0.04 6.55 -12.61
C VAL A 50 -0.36 5.49 -13.65
N ALA A 51 -1.57 5.47 -14.19
CA ALA A 51 -1.99 4.48 -15.18
C ALA A 51 -3.24 4.91 -15.93
N GLU A 52 -3.37 4.50 -17.19
CA GLU A 52 -4.54 4.72 -18.03
C GLU A 52 -5.74 3.86 -17.58
N HIS A 53 -6.95 4.23 -18.02
CA HIS A 53 -8.19 3.52 -17.72
C HIS A 53 -8.13 2.05 -18.14
N GLU A 54 -8.48 1.14 -17.22
CA GLU A 54 -8.56 -0.31 -17.48
C GLU A 54 -7.26 -0.93 -18.05
N THR A 55 -6.08 -0.47 -17.61
CA THR A 55 -4.77 -0.98 -18.09
C THR A 55 -3.95 -1.74 -17.04
N VAL A 56 -4.36 -1.72 -15.78
CA VAL A 56 -3.60 -2.33 -14.67
C VAL A 56 -4.06 -3.77 -14.42
N ASP A 57 -3.13 -4.71 -14.45
CA ASP A 57 -3.41 -6.13 -14.14
C ASP A 57 -3.57 -6.38 -12.64
N LEU A 58 -2.78 -5.69 -11.80
CA LEU A 58 -2.74 -5.88 -10.35
C LEU A 58 -2.51 -4.54 -9.64
N VAL A 59 -3.36 -4.23 -8.66
CA VAL A 59 -3.12 -3.20 -7.65
C VAL A 59 -2.81 -3.88 -6.33
N THR A 60 -1.72 -3.47 -5.68
CA THR A 60 -1.30 -4.00 -4.38
C THR A 60 -1.25 -2.91 -3.32
N VAL A 61 -1.74 -3.22 -2.11
CA VAL A 61 -1.51 -2.39 -0.92
C VAL A 61 -0.94 -3.27 0.17
N ALA A 62 0.34 -3.09 0.47
CA ALA A 62 1.02 -3.77 1.57
C ALA A 62 1.13 -2.80 2.75
N GLN A 63 0.36 -3.06 3.81
CA GLN A 63 0.33 -2.32 5.09
C GLN A 63 -0.33 -0.94 5.09
N ALA A 64 -0.37 -0.23 3.95
CA ALA A 64 -0.73 1.18 3.93
C ALA A 64 -2.24 1.51 3.94
N ILE A 65 -3.13 0.52 3.90
CA ILE A 65 -4.55 0.79 3.60
C ILE A 65 -5.26 1.65 4.67
N HIS A 66 -4.80 1.60 5.92
CA HIS A 66 -5.35 2.43 7.00
C HIS A 66 -5.11 3.94 6.82
N TRP A 67 -4.22 4.34 5.90
CA TRP A 67 -3.98 5.75 5.57
C TRP A 67 -4.91 6.29 4.48
N PHE A 68 -5.70 5.43 3.82
CA PHE A 68 -6.41 5.81 2.60
C PHE A 68 -7.84 6.27 2.88
N ASP A 69 -8.34 7.19 2.04
CA ASP A 69 -9.77 7.38 1.86
C ASP A 69 -10.33 6.19 1.05
N LEU A 70 -10.87 5.19 1.73
CA LEU A 70 -11.30 3.94 1.10
C LEU A 70 -12.33 4.13 -0.03
N PRO A 71 -13.35 5.00 0.09
CA PRO A 71 -14.29 5.22 -1.01
C PRO A 71 -13.62 5.73 -2.29
N THR A 72 -12.77 6.76 -2.18
CA THR A 72 -12.02 7.30 -3.32
C THR A 72 -11.04 6.27 -3.87
N PHE A 73 -10.31 5.57 -2.99
CA PHE A 73 -9.37 4.53 -3.39
C PHE A 73 -10.04 3.42 -4.18
N TYR A 74 -11.16 2.86 -3.70
CA TYR A 74 -11.87 1.80 -4.42
C TYR A 74 -12.44 2.28 -5.77
N GLN A 75 -12.85 3.54 -5.87
CA GLN A 75 -13.26 4.12 -7.15
C GLN A 75 -12.08 4.16 -8.15
N GLN A 76 -10.91 4.62 -7.69
CA GLN A 76 -9.69 4.68 -8.51
C GLN A 76 -9.23 3.28 -8.92
N VAL A 77 -9.24 2.30 -8.00
CA VAL A 77 -8.88 0.91 -8.29
C VAL A 77 -9.79 0.31 -9.36
N LYS A 78 -11.11 0.47 -9.22
CA LYS A 78 -12.07 -0.01 -10.23
C LYS A 78 -11.88 0.66 -11.59
N TRP A 79 -11.38 1.88 -11.61
CA TRP A 79 -11.12 2.64 -12.83
C TRP A 79 -9.83 2.20 -13.54
N VAL A 80 -8.75 1.92 -12.80
CA VAL A 80 -7.47 1.50 -13.42
C VAL A 80 -7.41 0.01 -13.76
N LEU A 81 -8.12 -0.85 -13.02
CA LEU A 81 -8.01 -2.30 -13.20
C LEU A 81 -8.61 -2.76 -14.53
N LYS A 82 -7.84 -3.59 -15.25
CA LYS A 82 -8.32 -4.30 -16.44
C LYS A 82 -9.55 -5.12 -16.13
N LYS A 83 -10.51 -5.13 -17.06
CA LYS A 83 -11.68 -6.02 -16.99
C LYS A 83 -11.50 -7.23 -17.92
N PRO A 84 -12.00 -8.42 -17.53
CA PRO A 84 -12.66 -8.75 -16.27
C PRO A 84 -11.71 -9.20 -15.15
N ASN A 85 -10.40 -9.32 -15.42
CA ASN A 85 -9.48 -10.11 -14.60
C ASN A 85 -8.51 -9.29 -13.71
N GLY A 86 -8.66 -7.97 -13.64
CA GLY A 86 -7.82 -7.14 -12.79
C GLY A 86 -8.03 -7.46 -11.31
N VAL A 87 -6.93 -7.49 -10.54
CA VAL A 87 -6.94 -7.89 -9.13
C VAL A 87 -6.55 -6.72 -8.23
N LEU A 88 -7.30 -6.55 -7.14
CA LEU A 88 -6.85 -5.79 -5.97
C LEU A 88 -6.40 -6.79 -4.90
N ALA A 89 -5.14 -6.69 -4.48
CA ALA A 89 -4.61 -7.46 -3.36
C ALA A 89 -4.20 -6.49 -2.24
N VAL A 90 -4.83 -6.63 -1.08
CA VAL A 90 -4.54 -5.84 0.12
C VAL A 90 -4.12 -6.79 1.23
N TRP A 91 -3.01 -6.51 1.89
CA TRP A 91 -2.56 -7.28 3.04
C TRP A 91 -1.76 -6.41 4.00
N CYS A 92 -1.67 -6.87 5.24
CA CYS A 92 -0.85 -6.29 6.29
C CYS A 92 -0.09 -7.41 7.01
N TYR A 93 0.88 -7.03 7.84
CA TYR A 93 1.42 -7.90 8.86
C TYR A 93 0.90 -7.43 10.21
N LEU A 94 0.63 -8.39 11.08
CA LEU A 94 0.18 -8.16 12.45
C LEU A 94 1.38 -7.99 13.39
N GLU A 95 1.09 -7.94 14.68
CA GLU A 95 2.09 -7.85 15.74
C GLU A 95 3.11 -9.00 15.66
N PRO A 96 4.40 -8.70 15.84
CA PRO A 96 5.43 -9.72 15.85
C PRO A 96 5.27 -10.64 17.06
N MET A 97 5.50 -11.94 16.85
CA MET A 97 5.63 -12.94 17.91
C MET A 97 7.03 -13.55 17.86
N VAL A 98 7.66 -13.70 19.02
CA VAL A 98 9.05 -14.16 19.14
C VAL A 98 9.13 -15.37 20.07
N ASN A 99 8.79 -15.18 21.36
CA ASN A 99 8.71 -16.21 22.37
C ASN A 99 7.99 -15.65 23.61
N GLU A 100 7.55 -16.52 24.52
CA GLU A 100 6.77 -16.16 25.70
C GLU A 100 7.37 -14.99 26.50
N ALA A 101 8.70 -15.00 26.73
CA ALA A 101 9.36 -13.98 27.54
C ALA A 101 9.32 -12.60 26.88
N VAL A 102 9.54 -12.52 25.56
CA VAL A 102 9.50 -11.27 24.79
C VAL A 102 8.05 -10.82 24.59
N ASP A 103 7.18 -11.74 24.20
CA ASP A 103 5.79 -11.46 23.83
C ASP A 103 5.01 -10.94 25.04
N THR A 104 5.29 -11.47 26.25
CA THR A 104 4.68 -10.97 27.50
C THR A 104 4.98 -9.48 27.73
N VAL A 105 6.23 -9.06 27.55
CA VAL A 105 6.65 -7.66 27.75
C VAL A 105 6.06 -6.78 26.65
N PHE A 106 6.10 -7.26 25.40
CA PHE A 106 5.52 -6.56 24.26
C PHE A 106 4.02 -6.29 24.46
N TRP A 107 3.24 -7.31 24.80
CA TRP A 107 1.78 -7.16 24.96
C TRP A 107 1.41 -6.26 26.13
N LYS A 108 2.17 -6.28 27.22
CA LYS A 108 1.96 -5.33 28.32
C LYS A 108 2.08 -3.88 27.82
N MET A 109 3.19 -3.57 27.16
CA MET A 109 3.44 -2.24 26.60
C MET A 109 2.40 -1.88 25.51
N TYR A 110 2.08 -2.81 24.61
CA TYR A 110 1.16 -2.57 23.51
C TYR A 110 -0.25 -2.22 24.00
N ASN A 111 -0.75 -2.94 25.01
CA ASN A 111 -2.04 -2.67 25.62
C ASN A 111 -2.08 -1.32 26.35
N GLU A 112 -0.99 -0.92 27.00
CA GLU A 112 -0.87 0.41 27.62
C GLU A 112 -0.90 1.55 26.58
N PHE A 113 -0.42 1.30 25.36
CA PHE A 113 -0.47 2.26 24.26
C PHE A 113 -1.80 2.34 23.53
N GLY A 114 -2.71 1.38 23.72
CA GLY A 114 -4.00 1.30 23.02
C GLY A 114 -4.75 2.63 22.92
N PRO A 115 -4.90 3.43 24.00
CA PRO A 115 -5.57 4.74 23.96
C PRO A 115 -4.88 5.80 23.08
N TYR A 116 -3.60 5.63 22.77
CA TYR A 116 -2.79 6.58 21.99
C TYR A 116 -2.62 6.15 20.52
N LEU A 117 -3.08 4.95 20.15
CA LEU A 117 -3.01 4.46 18.77
C LEU A 117 -4.02 5.18 17.88
N ALA A 118 -3.62 5.43 16.62
CA ALA A 118 -4.51 6.05 15.64
C ALA A 118 -5.73 5.15 15.39
N PRO A 119 -6.98 5.68 15.44
CA PRO A 119 -8.18 4.85 15.28
C PRO A 119 -8.24 4.07 13.97
N ALA A 120 -7.68 4.63 12.88
CA ALA A 120 -7.65 4.00 11.57
C ALA A 120 -6.83 2.69 11.54
N ARG A 121 -5.90 2.51 12.50
CA ARG A 121 -5.04 1.33 12.59
C ARG A 121 -5.83 0.03 12.81
N LYS A 122 -7.03 0.10 13.39
CA LYS A 122 -7.94 -1.06 13.52
C LYS A 122 -8.22 -1.78 12.19
N LEU A 123 -8.16 -1.06 11.06
CA LEU A 123 -8.31 -1.68 9.72
C LEU A 123 -7.20 -2.69 9.36
N VAL A 124 -6.10 -2.68 10.10
CA VAL A 124 -4.95 -3.55 9.85
C VAL A 124 -4.53 -4.37 11.06
N ASP A 125 -5.15 -4.15 12.23
CA ASP A 125 -4.89 -4.88 13.47
C ASP A 125 -5.97 -5.97 13.75
N ASP A 126 -7.19 -5.84 13.20
CA ASP A 126 -8.34 -6.77 13.35
C ASP A 126 -8.67 -7.55 12.06
#